data_AF-A0A3D5AN11-F1
#
_entry.id   AF-A0A3D5AN11-F1
#
_cell.length_a   1.000
_cell.length_b   1.000
_cell.length_c   1.000
_cell.angle_alpha   90.00
_cell.angle_beta   90.00
_cell.angle_gamma   90.00
#
_symmetry.space_group_name_H-M   'P 1'
#
loop_
_entity.id
_entity.type
_entity.pdbx_description
1 polymer ?
#
loop_
_entity_poly.entity_id
_entity_poly.type
_entity_poly.pdbx_seq_one_letter_code
_entity_poly.pdbx_strand_id
1 'polypeptide(L)'
;MAIKTEHHADHDRLILEFGGTTAPGHTIKYVSEVREDPSDRPVTLTGTAFLQIVLDGGTLDTSPRESDPNKVERYAGPRRLSPDLPLIKEVAVTGDFEAHLSFGVGLSRKADFKVQTLTAPARVVIQFR
;
A
#
# COMPACT_ATOMS: atom_id res chain seq x y z
N MET A 1 -3.35 -3.77 11.80
CA MET A 1 -3.09 -3.47 10.37
C MET A 1 -3.95 -2.29 9.91
N ALA A 2 -3.41 -1.39 9.08
CA ALA A 2 -4.16 -0.26 8.52
C ALA A 2 -3.56 0.24 7.21
N ILE A 3 -4.41 0.85 6.37
CA ILE A 3 -3.99 1.66 5.21
C ILE A 3 -4.48 3.08 5.50
N LYS A 4 -3.56 4.03 5.57
CA LYS A 4 -3.87 5.43 5.91
C LYS A 4 -3.22 6.37 4.92
N THR A 5 -3.84 7.53 4.72
CA THR A 5 -3.29 8.63 3.93
C THR A 5 -3.32 9.92 4.72
N GLU A 6 -2.26 10.72 4.63
CA GLU A 6 -2.13 11.98 5.37
C GLU A 6 -1.63 13.08 4.45
N HIS A 7 -2.09 14.31 4.68
CA HIS A 7 -1.59 15.50 4.00
C HIS A 7 -0.75 16.35 4.96
N HIS A 8 0.41 16.78 4.47
CA HIS A 8 1.28 17.76 5.10
C HIS A 8 1.51 18.94 4.15
N ALA A 9 2.02 20.06 4.67
CA ALA A 9 2.15 21.30 3.91
C ALA A 9 2.88 21.17 2.57
N ASP A 10 3.86 20.27 2.47
CA ASP A 10 4.71 20.08 1.29
C ASP A 10 4.60 18.68 0.65
N HIS A 11 3.81 17.76 1.23
CA HIS A 11 3.77 16.38 0.77
C HIS A 11 2.53 15.61 1.22
N ASP A 12 2.20 14.54 0.50
CA ASP A 12 1.22 13.54 0.94
C ASP A 12 1.92 12.27 1.40
N ARG A 13 1.31 11.52 2.31
CA ARG A 13 1.82 10.22 2.78
C ARG A 13 0.81 9.11 2.54
N LEU A 14 1.31 7.97 2.11
CA LEU A 14 0.65 6.67 2.22
C LEU A 14 1.35 5.87 3.33
N ILE A 15 0.59 5.42 4.32
CA ILE A 15 1.08 4.64 5.46
C ILE A 15 0.43 3.26 5.39
N LEU A 16 1.27 2.25 5.25
CA LEU A 16 0.90 0.84 5.27
C LEU A 16 1.38 0.25 6.60
N GLU A 17 0.45 -0.01 7.50
CA GLU A 17 0.71 -0.48 8.86
C GLU A 17 0.39 -1.97 8.97
N PHE A 18 1.36 -2.73 9.44
CA PHE A 18 1.31 -4.18 9.58
C PHE A 18 1.39 -4.58 11.06
N GLY A 19 0.92 -5.80 11.34
CA GLY A 19 1.22 -6.45 12.61
C GLY A 19 2.71 -6.69 12.81
N GLY A 20 3.11 -6.91 14.06
CA GLY A 20 4.50 -7.22 14.43
C GLY A 20 5.45 -6.03 14.38
N THR A 21 6.75 -6.34 14.32
CA THR A 21 7.83 -5.37 14.53
C THR A 21 8.74 -5.16 13.32
N THR A 22 8.58 -5.95 12.26
CA THR A 22 9.43 -5.89 11.06
C THR A 22 8.58 -5.49 9.85
N ALA A 23 8.95 -4.39 9.19
CA ALA A 23 8.30 -3.95 7.97
C ALA A 23 8.65 -4.90 6.80
N PRO A 24 7.69 -5.20 5.90
CA PRO A 24 7.95 -5.98 4.68
C PRO A 24 9.06 -5.39 3.80
N GLY A 25 9.69 -6.26 3.00
CA GLY A 25 10.47 -5.81 1.85
C GLY A 25 9.58 -5.05 0.88
N HIS A 26 10.12 -4.08 0.12
CA HIS A 26 9.30 -3.26 -0.75
C HIS A 26 9.98 -2.98 -2.09
N THR A 27 9.22 -3.16 -3.16
CA THR A 27 9.56 -2.71 -4.51
C THR A 27 8.52 -1.69 -4.95
N ILE A 28 8.97 -0.48 -5.30
CA ILE A 28 8.09 0.62 -5.67
C ILE A 28 8.56 1.19 -7.00
N LYS A 29 7.67 1.19 -8.00
CA LYS A 29 8.00 1.65 -9.36
C LYS A 29 6.84 2.41 -9.98
N TYR A 30 7.17 3.40 -10.79
CA TYR A 30 6.22 4.00 -11.71
C TYR A 30 5.91 3.02 -12.85
N VAL A 31 4.64 2.96 -13.23
CA VAL A 31 4.13 2.13 -14.33
C VAL A 31 3.20 2.96 -15.22
N SER A 32 3.05 2.56 -16.48
CA SER A 32 2.06 3.17 -17.37
C SER A 32 0.62 2.78 -17.01
N GLU A 33 0.43 1.58 -16.46
CA GLU A 33 -0.84 1.04 -16.01
C GLU A 33 -0.60 0.11 -14.82
N VAL A 34 -1.46 0.16 -13.81
CA VAL A 34 -1.44 -0.79 -12.69
C VAL A 34 -2.25 -2.03 -13.06
N ARG A 35 -1.76 -3.21 -12.69
CA ARG A 35 -2.45 -4.49 -12.93
C ARG A 35 -2.59 -5.27 -11.63
N GLU A 36 -3.62 -6.12 -11.58
CA GLU A 36 -3.84 -7.05 -10.47
C GLU A 36 -2.85 -8.21 -10.51
N ASP A 37 -2.30 -8.57 -9.36
CA ASP A 37 -1.50 -9.79 -9.21
C ASP A 37 -2.40 -10.93 -8.68
N PRO A 38 -2.35 -12.15 -9.23
CA PRO A 38 -1.59 -12.60 -10.42
C PRO A 38 -2.41 -12.52 -11.73
N SER A 39 -3.65 -12.00 -11.71
CA SER A 39 -4.58 -12.11 -12.84
C SER A 39 -4.23 -11.25 -14.06
N ASP A 40 -3.29 -10.31 -13.90
CA ASP A 40 -2.83 -9.34 -14.91
C ASP A 40 -3.92 -8.41 -15.45
N ARG A 41 -5.06 -8.32 -14.76
CA ARG A 41 -6.17 -7.44 -15.14
C ARG A 41 -5.83 -5.97 -14.85
N PRO A 42 -6.10 -5.04 -15.78
CA PRO A 42 -5.93 -3.62 -15.53
C PRO A 42 -6.72 -3.12 -14.32
N VAL A 43 -6.09 -2.29 -13.50
CA VAL A 43 -6.72 -1.56 -12.39
C VAL A 43 -6.75 -0.08 -12.75
N THR A 44 -7.92 0.41 -13.14
CA THR A 44 -8.11 1.83 -13.44
C THR A 44 -8.08 2.65 -12.16
N LEU A 45 -7.12 3.56 -12.06
CA LEU A 45 -6.97 4.49 -10.94
C LEU A 45 -7.17 5.94 -11.38
N THR A 46 -7.65 6.77 -10.46
CA THR A 46 -7.75 8.21 -10.64
C THR A 46 -6.37 8.85 -10.59
N GLY A 47 -6.08 9.76 -11.52
CA GLY A 47 -4.81 10.48 -11.60
C GLY A 47 -4.21 10.48 -13.00
N THR A 48 -2.97 10.96 -13.10
CA THR A 48 -2.21 11.03 -14.37
C THR A 48 -0.86 10.31 -14.29
N ALA A 49 -0.45 9.87 -13.11
CA ALA A 49 0.74 9.05 -12.90
C ALA A 49 0.43 7.92 -11.92
N PHE A 50 1.02 6.74 -12.16
CA PHE A 50 0.68 5.54 -11.41
C PHE A 50 1.93 4.87 -10.84
N LEU A 51 1.87 4.49 -9.56
CA LEU A 51 2.86 3.62 -8.93
C LEU A 51 2.28 2.26 -8.64
N GLN A 52 3.10 1.23 -8.87
CA GLN A 52 2.92 -0.09 -8.31
C GLN A 52 3.84 -0.23 -7.08
N ILE A 53 3.26 -0.67 -5.98
CA ILE A 53 3.95 -1.03 -4.74
C ILE A 53 3.76 -2.53 -4.55
N VAL A 54 4.86 -3.27 -4.38
CA VAL A 54 4.83 -4.69 -4.02
C VAL A 54 5.56 -4.84 -2.70
N LEU A 55 4.92 -5.51 -1.75
CA LEU A 55 5.47 -5.77 -0.42
C LEU A 55 5.71 -7.26 -0.22
N ASP A 56 6.99 -7.63 -0.19
CA ASP A 56 7.46 -9.00 0.02
C ASP A 56 7.42 -9.36 1.51
N GLY A 57 6.68 -10.41 1.86
CA GLY A 57 6.36 -10.79 3.24
C GLY A 57 5.18 -10.03 3.84
N GLY A 58 4.50 -9.18 3.05
CA GLY A 58 3.28 -8.49 3.43
C GLY A 58 2.04 -9.34 3.17
N THR A 59 1.00 -9.16 3.98
CA THR A 59 -0.34 -9.71 3.73
C THR A 59 -1.40 -8.87 4.44
N LEU A 60 -2.67 -8.95 4.06
CA LEU A 60 -3.79 -8.34 4.77
C LEU A 60 -4.56 -9.34 5.65
N ASP A 61 -4.22 -10.63 5.59
CA ASP A 61 -4.81 -11.69 6.42
C ASP A 61 -3.73 -12.66 6.89
N THR A 62 -3.46 -12.71 8.19
CA THR A 62 -2.44 -13.60 8.74
C THR A 62 -2.96 -15.00 9.08
N SER A 63 -4.26 -15.27 8.92
CA SER A 63 -4.85 -16.57 9.27
C SER A 63 -4.33 -17.78 8.51
N PRO A 64 -3.75 -17.66 7.29
CA PRO A 64 -3.09 -18.79 6.65
C PRO A 64 -1.82 -19.26 7.38
N ARG A 65 -1.22 -18.41 8.25
CA ARG A 65 0.06 -18.67 8.92
C ARG A 65 0.02 -18.56 10.45
N GLU A 66 -1.10 -18.13 11.02
CA GLU A 66 -1.32 -18.02 12.46
C GLU A 66 -2.50 -18.91 12.86
N SER A 67 -2.25 -19.90 13.71
CA SER A 67 -3.24 -20.88 14.14
C SER A 67 -3.98 -20.49 15.42
N ASP A 68 -3.42 -19.57 16.21
CA ASP A 68 -4.10 -19.01 17.38
C ASP A 68 -5.09 -17.92 16.95
N PRO A 69 -6.41 -18.14 17.06
CA PRO A 69 -7.42 -17.18 16.61
C PRO A 69 -7.33 -15.83 17.31
N ASN A 70 -6.72 -15.76 18.51
CA ASN A 70 -6.53 -14.51 19.24
C ASN A 70 -5.35 -13.67 18.73
N LYS A 71 -4.49 -14.26 17.90
CA LYS A 71 -3.32 -13.60 17.29
C LYS A 71 -3.49 -13.32 15.81
N VAL A 72 -4.54 -13.85 15.19
CA VAL A 72 -4.86 -13.58 13.80
C VAL A 72 -5.19 -12.10 13.61
N GLU A 73 -4.44 -11.45 12.72
CA GLU A 73 -4.71 -10.09 12.28
C GLU A 73 -5.33 -10.11 10.88
N ARG A 74 -6.41 -9.36 10.72
CA ARG A 74 -7.06 -9.13 9.43
C ARG A 74 -7.30 -7.66 9.22
N TYR A 75 -6.94 -7.17 8.04
CA TYR A 75 -7.32 -5.83 7.63
C TYR A 75 -8.82 -5.80 7.32
N ALA A 76 -9.57 -5.00 8.08
CA ALA A 76 -11.01 -4.81 7.92
C ALA A 76 -11.38 -3.50 7.22
N GLY A 77 -10.39 -2.70 6.82
CA GLY A 77 -10.62 -1.41 6.16
C GLY A 77 -10.91 -1.55 4.66
N PRO A 78 -11.15 -0.43 3.98
CA PRO A 78 -11.42 -0.43 2.54
C PRO A 78 -10.20 -0.89 1.75
N ARG A 79 -10.41 -1.71 0.72
CA ARG A 79 -9.37 -2.10 -0.24
C ARG A 79 -9.08 -1.03 -1.29
N ARG A 80 -9.88 0.04 -1.33
CA ARG A 80 -9.73 1.17 -2.25
C ARG A 80 -10.08 2.46 -1.52
N LEU A 81 -9.19 3.44 -1.58
CA LEU A 81 -9.31 4.74 -0.91
C LEU A 81 -9.16 5.85 -1.95
N SER A 82 -10.06 6.82 -1.94
CA SER A 82 -10.00 8.01 -2.79
C SER A 82 -9.98 9.24 -1.88
N PRO A 83 -8.85 9.55 -1.25
CA PRO A 83 -8.78 10.62 -0.26
C PRO A 83 -8.81 11.99 -0.96
N ASP A 84 -9.28 13.02 -0.25
CA ASP A 84 -9.24 14.39 -0.75
C ASP A 84 -7.87 15.03 -0.45
N LEU A 85 -6.83 14.60 -1.19
CA LEU A 85 -5.47 15.11 -1.05
C LEU A 85 -4.94 15.70 -2.37
N PRO A 86 -3.96 16.63 -2.32
CA PRO A 86 -3.42 17.26 -3.53
C PRO A 86 -2.71 16.30 -4.50
N LEU A 87 -1.89 15.37 -3.99
CA LEU A 87 -1.10 14.43 -4.79
C LEU A 87 -1.75 13.07 -4.88
N ILE A 88 -2.05 12.41 -3.76
CA ILE A 88 -2.66 11.08 -3.76
C ILE A 88 -4.14 11.21 -4.12
N LYS A 89 -4.52 10.64 -5.27
CA LYS A 89 -5.90 10.62 -5.75
C LYS A 89 -6.60 9.30 -5.48
N GLU A 90 -5.83 8.21 -5.49
CA GLU A 90 -6.38 6.90 -5.23
C GLU A 90 -5.32 5.92 -4.74
N VAL A 91 -5.72 5.01 -3.86
CA VAL A 91 -4.92 3.86 -3.42
C VAL A 91 -5.80 2.63 -3.52
N ALA A 92 -5.33 1.57 -4.17
CA ALA A 92 -6.06 0.31 -4.29
C ALA A 92 -5.14 -0.87 -3.93
N VAL A 93 -5.67 -1.86 -3.20
CA VAL A 93 -5.06 -3.18 -3.08
C VAL A 93 -5.25 -3.90 -4.41
N THR A 94 -4.17 -4.42 -4.99
CA THR A 94 -4.16 -5.06 -6.31
C THR A 94 -3.75 -6.52 -6.27
N GLY A 95 -3.32 -7.03 -5.12
CA GLY A 95 -3.03 -8.44 -4.90
C GLY A 95 -2.66 -8.70 -3.45
N ASP A 96 -2.99 -9.89 -2.95
CA ASP A 96 -2.56 -10.39 -1.63
C ASP A 96 -2.49 -11.92 -1.74
N PHE A 97 -1.35 -12.43 -2.20
CA PHE A 97 -1.16 -13.84 -2.53
C PHE A 97 0.29 -14.24 -2.30
N GLU A 98 0.55 -15.45 -1.78
CA GLU A 98 1.91 -15.97 -1.55
C GLU A 98 2.85 -15.03 -0.77
N ALA A 99 2.30 -14.26 0.17
CA ALA A 99 3.01 -13.21 0.92
C ALA A 99 3.53 -12.04 0.06
N HIS A 100 2.95 -11.84 -1.13
CA HIS A 100 3.11 -10.67 -1.96
C HIS A 100 1.84 -9.82 -1.86
N LEU A 101 1.98 -8.69 -1.19
CA LEU A 101 0.90 -7.72 -1.07
C LEU A 101 1.17 -6.54 -2.00
N SER A 102 0.29 -6.36 -2.97
CA SER A 102 0.44 -5.36 -4.03
C SER A 102 -0.58 -4.24 -3.90
N PHE A 103 -0.14 -3.03 -4.21
CA PHE A 103 -0.97 -1.84 -4.29
C PHE A 103 -0.72 -1.06 -5.58
N GLY A 104 -1.78 -0.39 -6.03
CA GLY A 104 -1.74 0.68 -7.00
C GLY A 104 -1.96 2.03 -6.32
N VAL A 105 -1.18 3.04 -6.71
CA VAL A 105 -1.38 4.43 -6.27
C VAL A 105 -1.54 5.32 -7.49
N GLY A 106 -2.67 6.01 -7.57
CA GLY A 106 -2.94 7.06 -8.54
C GLY A 106 -2.57 8.44 -7.99
N LEU A 107 -1.71 9.15 -8.71
CA LEU A 107 -1.24 10.49 -8.35
C LEU A 107 -1.74 11.54 -9.34
N SER A 108 -1.95 12.77 -8.86
CA SER A 108 -2.33 13.90 -9.73
C SER A 108 -1.27 14.27 -10.77
N ARG A 109 0.00 14.00 -10.48
CA ARG A 109 1.16 14.13 -11.35
C ARG A 109 2.25 13.15 -10.91
N LYS A 110 3.26 12.92 -11.75
CA LYS A 110 4.48 12.25 -11.31
C LYS A 110 5.18 13.10 -10.25
N ALA A 111 5.49 12.50 -9.10
CA ALA A 111 6.10 13.15 -7.95
C ALA A 111 7.36 12.38 -7.49
N ASP A 112 8.29 13.07 -6.86
CA ASP A 112 9.37 12.37 -6.18
C ASP A 112 8.79 11.71 -4.93
N PHE A 113 9.35 10.55 -4.55
CA PHE A 113 8.94 9.90 -3.32
C PHE A 113 10.11 9.40 -2.49
N LYS A 114 9.87 9.30 -1.19
CA LYS A 114 10.78 8.67 -0.22
C LYS A 114 10.04 7.59 0.53
N VAL A 115 10.75 6.51 0.85
CA VAL A 115 10.22 5.39 1.62
C VAL A 115 10.94 5.36 2.97
N GLN A 116 10.17 5.19 4.03
CA GLN A 116 10.67 4.96 5.38
C GLN A 116 9.98 3.74 5.97
N THR A 117 10.75 2.87 6.61
CA THR A 117 10.21 1.78 7.42
C THR A 117 10.31 2.15 8.91
N LEU A 118 9.25 1.83 9.66
CA LEU A 118 9.20 2.02 11.11
C LEU A 118 8.87 0.68 11.77
N THR A 119 9.29 0.54 13.03
CA THR A 119 9.00 -0.63 13.87
C THR A 119 8.06 -0.23 15.02
N ALA A 120 7.39 -1.22 15.61
CA ALA A 120 6.52 -1.06 16.79
C ALA A 120 5.47 0.08 16.70
N PRO A 121 4.44 -0.01 15.83
CA PRO A 121 4.13 -1.10 14.90
C PRO A 121 4.93 -1.00 13.59
N ALA A 122 5.10 -2.15 12.92
CA ALA A 122 5.71 -2.23 11.60
C ALA A 122 4.95 -1.37 10.58
N ARG A 123 5.63 -0.42 9.94
CA ARG A 123 5.04 0.45 8.92
C ARG A 123 5.97 0.63 7.73
N VAL A 124 5.38 0.69 6.54
CA VAL A 124 6.01 1.24 5.33
C VAL A 124 5.31 2.57 5.04
N VAL A 125 6.07 3.66 5.09
CA VAL A 125 5.59 5.02 4.84
C VAL A 125 6.17 5.51 3.53
N ILE A 126 5.30 5.88 2.59
CA ILE A 126 5.68 6.46 1.31
C ILE A 126 5.25 7.92 1.33
N GLN A 127 6.21 8.83 1.18
CA GLN A 127 5.98 10.27 1.16
C GLN A 127 6.19 10.80 -0.27
N PHE A 128 5.23 11.53 -0.82
CA PHE A 128 5.21 12.08 -2.18
C PHE A 128 5.30 13.61 -2.18
N ARG A 129 6.17 14.20 -3.02
CA ARG A 129 6.38 15.66 -3.14
C ARG A 129 6.57 16.09 -4.59
#